data_AF-A0A2V2GFN7-F1
#
_entry.id   AF-A0A2V2GFN7-F1
#
_cell.length_a   1.000
_cell.length_b   1.000
_cell.length_c   1.000
_cell.angle_alpha   90.00
_cell.angle_beta   90.00
_cell.angle_gamma   90.00
#
_symmetry.space_group_name_H-M   'P 1'
#
loop_
_entity.id
_entity.type
_entity.pdbx_description
1 polymer ?
#
loop_
_entity_poly.entity_id
_entity_poly.type
_entity_poly.pdbx_seq_one_letter_code
_entity_poly.pdbx_strand_id
1 'polypeptide(L)'
;MMYNILKIMKIFYKIMQIKIKEYRKQKNITQKDLAKLLNNTVKNVVKWENGEIIPDIYILINLASIFEITIDELLGIKPTYNMYLDSMEKDFVLSMRKLTYQQFFSLMQYLAELSAEY
;
A
#
# COMPACT_ATOMS: atom_id res chain seq x y z
N MET A 1 24.73 -1.44 -0.82
CA MET A 1 23.36 -1.83 -1.21
C MET A 1 22.48 -2.16 0.01
N MET A 2 22.81 -3.16 0.83
CA MET A 2 22.02 -3.56 2.03
C MET A 2 21.81 -2.44 3.08
N TYR A 3 22.82 -1.61 3.34
CA TYR A 3 22.73 -0.46 4.26
C TYR A 3 21.65 0.56 3.84
N ASN A 4 21.52 0.80 2.54
CA ASN A 4 20.54 1.75 2.01
C ASN A 4 19.11 1.21 2.15
N ILE A 5 18.91 -0.09 1.92
CA ILE A 5 17.61 -0.76 2.11
C ILE A 5 17.17 -0.67 3.58
N LEU A 6 18.05 -0.98 4.53
CA LEU A 6 17.73 -0.88 5.96
C LEU A 6 17.40 0.55 6.39
N LYS A 7 18.10 1.55 5.84
CA LYS A 7 17.82 2.97 6.12
C LYS A 7 16.45 3.38 5.57
N ILE A 8 16.09 2.92 4.38
CA ILE A 8 14.79 3.16 3.75
C ILE A 8 13.66 2.50 4.54
N MET A 9 13.83 1.24 4.96
CA MET A 9 12.83 0.54 5.78
C MET A 9 12.58 1.26 7.11
N LYS A 10 13.63 1.76 7.78
CA LYS A 10 13.49 2.56 9.00
C LYS A 10 12.69 3.85 8.80
N ILE A 11 12.79 4.47 7.62
CA ILE A 11 12.01 5.67 7.28
C ILE A 11 10.53 5.30 7.17
N PHE A 12 10.20 4.25 6.43
CA PHE A 12 8.81 3.79 6.28
C PHE A 12 8.18 3.41 7.63
N TYR A 13 8.92 2.71 8.50
CA TYR A 13 8.43 2.36 9.84
C TYR A 13 8.13 3.59 10.69
N LYS A 14 9.02 4.60 10.65
CA LYS A 14 8.85 5.84 11.39
C LYS A 14 7.67 6.67 10.87
N ILE A 15 7.38 6.64 9.57
CA ILE A 15 6.22 7.34 9.03
C ILE A 15 4.93 6.61 9.41
N MET A 16 4.89 5.29 9.24
CA MET A 16 3.72 4.47 9.54
C MET A 16 3.26 4.61 10.99
N GLN A 17 4.18 4.54 11.98
CA GLN A 17 3.81 4.71 13.40
C GLN A 17 3.15 6.08 13.68
N ILE A 18 3.63 7.14 13.01
CA ILE A 18 3.09 8.49 13.14
C ILE A 18 1.70 8.54 12.53
N LYS A 19 1.53 8.01 11.31
CA LYS A 19 0.26 7.96 10.59
C LYS A 19 -0.82 7.21 11.35
N ILE A 20 -0.51 6.03 11.91
CA ILE A 20 -1.49 5.25 12.70
C ILE A 20 -2.04 6.11 13.85
N LYS A 21 -1.15 6.78 14.59
CA LYS A 21 -1.54 7.62 15.73
C LYS A 21 -2.31 8.87 15.31
N GLU A 22 -1.91 9.51 14.21
CA GLU A 22 -2.57 10.67 13.64
C GLU A 22 -4.01 10.35 13.21
N TYR A 23 -4.19 9.35 12.34
CA TYR A 23 -5.52 8.99 11.82
C TYR A 23 -6.44 8.45 12.92
N ARG A 24 -5.90 7.69 13.87
CA ARG A 24 -6.67 7.26 15.06
C ARG A 24 -7.22 8.47 15.82
N LYS A 25 -6.40 9.49 16.05
CA LYS A 25 -6.83 10.72 16.72
C LYS A 25 -7.82 11.51 15.87
N GLN A 26 -7.64 11.58 14.55
CA GLN A 26 -8.58 12.26 13.64
C GLN A 26 -9.96 11.59 13.63
N LYS A 27 -10.03 10.25 13.73
CA LYS A 27 -11.27 9.49 13.88
C LYS A 27 -11.85 9.57 15.31
N ASN A 28 -11.21 10.27 16.24
CA ASN A 28 -11.62 10.42 17.65
C ASN A 28 -11.80 9.08 18.41
N ILE A 29 -11.00 8.06 18.07
CA ILE A 29 -11.06 6.75 18.73
C ILE A 29 -9.85 6.52 19.64
N THR A 30 -10.03 5.78 20.74
CA THR A 30 -8.93 5.43 21.66
C THR A 30 -8.09 4.26 21.11
N GLN A 31 -6.92 4.00 21.69
CA GLN A 31 -6.13 2.79 21.35
C GLN A 31 -6.92 1.50 21.63
N LYS A 32 -7.80 1.52 22.64
CA LYS A 32 -8.70 0.41 22.97
C LYS A 32 -9.77 0.20 21.90
N ASP A 33 -10.33 1.30 21.39
CA ASP A 33 -11.34 1.23 20.33
C ASP A 33 -10.72 0.73 19.02
N LEU A 34 -9.54 1.23 18.65
CA LEU A 34 -8.82 0.75 17.47
C LEU A 34 -8.47 -0.75 17.58
N ALA A 35 -8.03 -1.20 18.75
CA ALA A 35 -7.77 -2.61 19.00
C ALA A 35 -9.04 -3.46 18.82
N LYS A 36 -10.19 -2.97 19.31
CA LYS A 36 -11.49 -3.64 19.15
C LYS A 36 -11.89 -3.73 17.68
N LEU A 37 -11.74 -2.65 16.91
CA LEU A 37 -12.05 -2.63 15.47
C LEU A 37 -11.18 -3.61 14.66
N LEU A 38 -9.92 -3.79 15.06
CA LEU A 38 -8.96 -4.67 14.40
C LEU A 38 -8.98 -6.11 14.93
N ASN A 39 -9.89 -6.44 15.86
CA ASN A 39 -9.87 -7.70 16.61
C ASN A 39 -8.47 -8.04 17.15
N ASN A 40 -7.83 -7.06 17.78
CA ASN A 40 -6.44 -7.14 18.23
C ASN A 40 -6.31 -6.66 19.69
N THR A 41 -5.11 -6.78 20.26
CA THR A 41 -4.84 -6.32 21.63
C THR A 41 -4.43 -4.85 21.66
N VAL A 42 -4.82 -4.15 22.72
CA VAL A 42 -4.37 -2.75 22.96
C VAL A 42 -2.85 -2.66 23.00
N LYS A 43 -2.19 -3.70 23.55
CA LYS A 43 -0.72 -3.81 23.59
C LYS A 43 -0.12 -3.73 22.20
N ASN A 44 -0.70 -4.41 21.20
CA ASN A 44 -0.19 -4.34 19.83
C ASN A 44 -0.37 -2.95 19.22
N VAL A 45 -1.51 -2.30 19.43
CA VAL A 45 -1.74 -0.91 18.99
C VAL A 45 -0.69 0.04 19.57
N VAL A 46 -0.39 -0.06 20.87
CA VAL A 46 0.66 0.75 21.51
C VAL A 46 2.01 0.50 20.84
N LYS A 47 2.37 -0.76 20.61
CA LYS A 47 3.63 -1.13 19.97
C LYS A 47 3.75 -0.61 18.54
N TRP A 48 2.65 -0.60 17.78
CA TRP A 48 2.62 -0.03 16.43
C TRP A 48 2.81 1.49 16.46
N GLU A 49 2.10 2.20 17.35
CA GLU A 49 2.23 3.66 17.48
C GLU A 49 3.60 4.11 18.03
N ASN A 50 4.29 3.21 18.74
CA ASN A 50 5.65 3.43 19.24
C ASN A 50 6.75 2.96 18.27
N GLY A 51 6.40 2.24 17.20
CA GLY A 51 7.36 1.66 16.25
C GLY A 51 8.14 0.46 16.80
N GLU A 52 7.66 -0.19 17.86
CA GLU A 52 8.30 -1.36 18.47
C GLU A 52 8.09 -2.63 17.62
N ILE A 53 6.95 -2.74 16.95
CA ILE A 53 6.60 -3.85 16.07
C ILE A 53 5.88 -3.30 14.84
N ILE A 54 6.01 -4.01 13.72
CA ILE A 54 5.33 -3.71 12.45
C ILE A 54 4.02 -4.49 12.40
N PRO A 55 2.88 -3.87 12.06
CA PRO A 55 1.65 -4.59 11.79
C PRO A 55 1.83 -5.50 10.57
N ASP A 56 1.23 -6.69 10.59
CA ASP A 56 1.21 -7.54 9.40
C ASP A 56 0.37 -6.91 8.27
N ILE A 57 0.47 -7.50 7.07
CA ILE A 57 -0.21 -6.99 5.88
C ILE A 57 -1.73 -6.90 6.03
N TYR A 58 -2.36 -7.82 6.74
CA TYR A 58 -3.81 -7.81 6.96
C TYR A 58 -4.21 -6.65 7.87
N ILE A 59 -3.43 -6.40 8.91
CA ILE A 59 -3.63 -5.23 9.78
C ILE A 59 -3.43 -3.93 9.00
N LEU A 60 -2.44 -3.85 8.11
CA LEU A 60 -2.23 -2.67 7.28
C LEU A 60 -3.42 -2.38 6.36
N ILE A 61 -3.97 -3.41 5.71
CA ILE A 61 -5.19 -3.29 4.88
C ILE A 61 -6.37 -2.79 5.72
N ASN A 62 -6.57 -3.36 6.91
CA ASN A 62 -7.66 -2.98 7.79
C ASN A 62 -7.50 -1.56 8.35
N LEU A 63 -6.28 -1.15 8.70
CA LEU A 63 -5.97 0.22 9.12
C LEU A 63 -6.31 1.22 8.01
N ALA A 64 -5.88 0.94 6.78
CA ALA A 64 -6.19 1.77 5.62
C ALA A 64 -7.71 1.91 5.42
N SER A 65 -8.46 0.81 5.53
CA SER A 65 -9.93 0.81 5.46
C SER A 65 -10.58 1.62 6.59
N ILE A 66 -10.20 1.40 7.85
CA ILE A 66 -10.74 2.12 9.03
C ILE A 66 -10.46 3.63 8.94
N PHE A 67 -9.29 4.00 8.45
CA PHE A 67 -8.88 5.39 8.32
C PHE A 67 -9.38 6.04 7.03
N GLU A 68 -9.98 5.28 6.11
CA GLU A 68 -10.45 5.73 4.79
C GLU A 68 -9.33 6.36 3.95
N ILE A 69 -8.16 5.72 3.95
CA ILE A 69 -6.97 6.12 3.20
C ILE A 69 -6.41 4.94 2.41
N THR A 70 -5.48 5.22 1.51
CA THR A 70 -4.71 4.18 0.82
C THR A 70 -3.57 3.64 1.70
N ILE A 71 -3.09 2.43 1.40
CA ILE A 71 -1.91 1.86 2.06
C ILE A 71 -0.67 2.74 1.77
N ASP A 72 -0.57 3.31 0.56
CA ASP A 72 0.49 4.24 0.19
C ASP A 72 0.52 5.45 1.14
N GLU A 73 -0.63 6.06 1.42
CA GLU A 73 -0.74 7.18 2.37
C GLU A 73 -0.40 6.76 3.81
N LEU A 74 -0.81 5.55 4.22
CA LEU A 74 -0.50 5.00 5.54
C LEU A 74 1.01 4.80 5.73
N LEU A 75 1.71 4.33 4.69
CA LEU A 75 3.15 4.11 4.69
C LEU A 75 3.97 5.38 4.37
N GLY A 76 3.29 6.48 3.99
CA GLY A 76 3.96 7.70 3.51
C GLY A 76 4.70 7.49 2.19
N ILE A 77 4.31 6.47 1.44
CA ILE A 77 4.72 6.28 0.05
C ILE A 77 3.97 7.37 -0.73
N LYS A 78 4.70 8.36 -1.22
CA LYS A 78 4.17 9.15 -2.33
C LYS A 78 4.00 8.18 -3.49
N PRO A 79 2.83 8.09 -4.15
CA PRO A 79 2.63 7.16 -5.25
C PRO A 79 3.75 7.33 -6.27
N THR A 80 4.71 6.40 -6.21
CA THR A 80 5.86 6.29 -7.11
C THR A 80 5.47 5.47 -8.33
N TYR A 81 4.20 5.57 -8.76
CA TYR A 81 3.76 5.02 -10.04
C TYR A 81 4.59 5.58 -11.22
N ASN A 82 5.32 6.67 -10.98
CA ASN A 82 6.21 7.33 -11.93
C ASN A 82 7.72 6.98 -11.79
N MET A 83 8.15 6.16 -10.83
CA MET A 83 9.59 5.87 -10.61
C MET A 83 10.08 4.52 -11.17
N TYR A 84 9.17 3.65 -11.61
CA TYR A 84 9.51 2.31 -12.13
C TYR A 84 9.01 2.04 -13.55
N LEU A 85 8.26 2.98 -14.13
CA LEU A 85 7.81 2.91 -15.51
C LEU A 85 8.53 4.01 -16.28
N ASP A 86 9.19 3.67 -17.38
CA ASP A 86 9.59 4.70 -18.33
C ASP A 86 8.35 5.35 -18.97
N SER A 87 8.56 6.43 -19.73
CA SER A 87 7.44 7.16 -20.34
C SER A 87 6.56 6.29 -21.24
N MET A 88 7.15 5.30 -21.91
CA MET A 88 6.43 4.40 -22.81
C MET A 88 5.60 3.37 -22.03
N GLU A 89 6.17 2.76 -20.99
CA GLU A 89 5.45 1.82 -20.12
C GLU A 89 4.26 2.50 -19.42
N LYS A 90 4.43 3.76 -19.04
CA LYS A 90 3.35 4.56 -18.44
C LYS A 90 2.23 4.84 -19.44
N ASP A 91 2.57 5.28 -20.65
CA ASP A 91 1.58 5.54 -21.69
C ASP A 91 0.84 4.25 -22.08
N PHE A 92 1.55 3.12 -22.12
CA PHE A 92 0.95 1.81 -22.33
C PHE A 92 -0.06 1.47 -21.23
N VAL A 93 0.33 1.52 -19.95
CA VAL A 93 -0.58 1.22 -18.82
C VAL A 93 -1.80 2.14 -18.80
N LEU A 94 -1.62 3.45 -19.08
CA LEU A 94 -2.72 4.40 -19.17
C LEU A 94 -3.64 4.13 -20.36
N SER A 95 -3.11 3.63 -21.47
CA SER A 95 -3.90 3.20 -22.62
C SER A 95 -4.72 1.94 -22.32
N MET A 96 -4.14 0.98 -21.58
CA MET A 96 -4.81 -0.26 -21.16
C MET A 96 -6.05 0.00 -20.31
N ARG A 97 -6.00 1.01 -19.43
CA ARG A 97 -7.15 1.39 -18.58
C ARG A 97 -8.36 1.91 -19.37
N LYS A 98 -8.19 2.30 -20.63
CA LYS A 98 -9.26 2.81 -21.49
C LYS A 98 -9.95 1.72 -22.31
N LEU A 99 -9.44 0.49 -22.26
CA LEU A 99 -9.97 -0.61 -23.04
C LEU A 99 -11.29 -1.14 -22.46
N THR A 100 -12.21 -1.46 -23.34
CA THR A 100 -13.36 -2.32 -23.01
C THR A 100 -12.90 -3.76 -22.79
N TYR A 101 -13.75 -4.56 -22.16
CA TYR A 101 -13.45 -5.99 -21.95
C TYR A 101 -13.18 -6.72 -23.27
N GLN A 102 -13.99 -6.45 -24.32
CA GLN A 102 -13.80 -7.07 -25.63
C GLN A 102 -12.44 -6.70 -26.23
N GLN A 103 -12.04 -5.43 -26.16
CA GLN A 103 -10.75 -4.97 -26.68
C GLN A 103 -9.56 -5.54 -25.88
N PHE A 104 -9.68 -5.59 -24.55
CA PHE A 104 -8.68 -6.20 -23.69
C PHE A 104 -8.52 -7.70 -24.01
N PHE A 105 -9.63 -8.41 -24.17
CA PHE A 105 -9.63 -9.84 -24.48
C PHE A 105 -8.98 -10.13 -25.84
N SER A 106 -9.34 -9.39 -26.90
CA SER A 106 -8.71 -9.53 -28.22
C SER A 106 -7.21 -9.25 -28.19
N LEU A 107 -6.77 -8.24 -27.43
CA LEU A 107 -5.35 -7.93 -27.27
C LEU A 107 -4.60 -9.07 -26.54
N MET A 108 -5.18 -9.61 -25.46
CA MET A 108 -4.58 -10.72 -24.73
C MET A 108 -4.44 -11.98 -25.58
N GLN A 109 -5.43 -12.25 -26.44
CA GLN A 109 -5.37 -13.37 -27.37
C GLN A 109 -4.25 -13.20 -28.41
N TYR A 110 -4.15 -12.02 -29.02
CA TYR A 110 -3.08 -11.69 -29.96
C TYR A 110 -1.67 -11.80 -29.35
N LEU A 111 -1.49 -11.29 -28.12
CA LEU A 111 -0.21 -11.39 -27.42
C LEU A 111 0.15 -12.84 -27.06
N ALA A 112 -0.85 -13.66 -26.70
CA ALA A 112 -0.64 -15.08 -26.44
C ALA A 112 -0.19 -15.83 -27.71
N GLU A 113 -0.78 -15.52 -28.86
CA GLU A 113 -0.40 -16.07 -30.16
C GLU A 113 1.04 -15.68 -30.54
N LEU A 114 1.41 -14.40 -30.41
CA LEU A 114 2.78 -13.92 -30.61
C LEU A 114 3.80 -14.59 -29.70
N SER A 115 3.43 -14.86 -28.45
CA SER A 115 4.32 -15.51 -27.48
C SER A 115 4.50 -17.00 -27.72
N ALA A 116 3.63 -17.63 -28.51
CA ALA A 116 3.71 -19.03 -28.89
C ALA A 116 4.56 -19.27 -30.15
N GLU A 117 4.91 -18.21 -30.88
CA GLU A 117 5.77 -18.25 -32.07
C GLU A 117 7.28 -18.13 -31.74
N TYR A 118 7.64 -18.00 -30.45
CA TYR A 118 9.02 -17.98 -29.92
C TYR A 118 9.24 -19.08 -28.88
#